data_AF-A0A3B3VWW7-F1
#
_entry.id   AF-A0A3B3VWW7-F1
#
_cell.length_a   1.000
_cell.length_b   1.000
_cell.length_c   1.000
_cell.angle_alpha   90.00
_cell.angle_beta   90.00
_cell.angle_gamma   90.00
#
_symmetry.space_group_name_H-M   'P 1'
#
loop_
_entity.id
_entity.type
_entity.pdbx_description
1 polymer ?
#
loop_
_entity_poly.entity_id
_entity_poly.type
_entity_poly.pdbx_seq_one_letter_code
_entity_poly.pdbx_strand_id
1 'polypeptide(L)'
;LSLNFEKLFPGDIVEYPRNKYFSHFGIYFGERDGVPYVAHLTCRDADTKIPLFGRALRSEVKLDPLELLGSKYKVNNMLDGSHSPRDFHSVVKPAIEDMLGRDVTFDILFHNSEHQATLFRYGVKKSQQIELVYEHIMPSWKKLFEEKKL
;
A
#
# COMPACT_ATOMS: atom_id res chain seq x y z
N LEU A 1 8.10 22.53 -17.67
CA LEU A 1 7.97 22.46 -16.20
C LEU A 1 8.49 21.08 -15.79
N SER A 2 9.76 20.98 -15.42
CA SER A 2 10.30 19.73 -14.89
C SER A 2 9.63 19.47 -13.55
N LEU A 3 8.82 18.42 -13.47
CA LEU A 3 8.35 17.90 -12.19
C LEU A 3 9.61 17.52 -11.42
N ASN A 4 9.89 18.22 -10.32
CA ASN A 4 10.87 17.78 -9.33
C ASN A 4 10.30 16.50 -8.72
N PHE A 5 10.54 15.36 -9.35
CA PHE A 5 10.39 14.08 -8.68
C PHE A 5 11.42 14.10 -7.56
N GLU A 6 10.98 14.09 -6.31
CA GLU A 6 11.86 13.74 -5.20
C GLU A 6 12.62 12.48 -5.60
N LYS A 7 13.94 12.51 -5.41
CA LYS A 7 14.81 11.42 -5.82
C LYS A 7 14.37 10.15 -5.06
N LEU A 8 13.90 9.15 -5.80
CA LEU A 8 13.48 7.85 -5.27
C LEU A 8 14.69 7.00 -4.91
N PHE A 9 14.67 6.41 -3.71
CA PHE A 9 15.67 5.45 -3.26
C PHE A 9 15.04 4.09 -2.95
N PRO A 10 15.70 2.96 -3.28
CA PRO A 10 15.17 1.65 -2.98
C PRO A 10 14.80 1.51 -1.50
N GLY A 11 13.58 1.04 -1.22
CA GLY A 11 13.00 0.97 0.12
C GLY A 11 12.09 2.14 0.50
N ASP A 12 12.04 3.21 -0.30
CA ASP A 12 11.08 4.31 -0.10
C ASP A 12 9.65 3.84 -0.27
N ILE A 13 8.77 4.32 0.60
CA ILE A 13 7.33 4.17 0.42
C ILE A 13 6.90 5.19 -0.63
N VAL A 14 6.25 4.70 -1.69
CA VAL A 14 5.66 5.52 -2.74
C VAL A 14 4.16 5.58 -2.52
N GLU A 15 3.62 6.79 -2.40
CA GLU A 15 2.19 7.04 -2.29
C GLU A 15 1.64 7.51 -3.64
N TYR A 16 0.52 6.91 -4.06
CA TYR A 16 -0.27 7.26 -5.23
C TYR A 16 -1.65 7.76 -4.77
N PRO A 17 -1.86 9.08 -4.68
CA PRO A 17 -3.16 9.63 -4.30
C PRO A 17 -4.27 9.21 -5.27
N ARG A 18 -5.37 8.64 -4.76
CA ARG A 18 -6.52 8.24 -5.58
C ARG A 18 -7.72 9.17 -5.39
N ASN A 19 -8.07 9.48 -4.14
CA ASN A 19 -9.14 10.40 -3.80
C ASN A 19 -8.85 11.11 -2.46
N LYS A 20 -9.81 11.85 -1.92
CA LYS A 20 -9.67 12.61 -0.67
C LYS A 20 -9.31 11.75 0.56
N TYR A 21 -9.72 10.48 0.57
CA TYR A 21 -9.61 9.60 1.73
C TYR A 21 -8.59 8.48 1.57
N PHE A 22 -8.37 8.03 0.33
CA PHE A 22 -7.56 6.85 0.06
C PHE A 22 -6.46 7.14 -0.96
N SER A 23 -5.29 6.61 -0.65
CA SER A 23 -4.14 6.49 -1.54
C SER A 23 -3.80 5.02 -1.72
N HIS A 24 -3.04 4.72 -2.76
CA HIS A 24 -2.39 3.42 -2.93
C HIS A 24 -0.93 3.53 -2.57
N PHE A 25 -0.35 2.48 -2.00
CA PHE A 25 1.03 2.50 -1.52
C PHE A 25 1.83 1.32 -2.05
N GLY A 26 3.13 1.51 -2.17
CA GLY A 26 4.08 0.45 -2.46
C GLY A 26 5.48 0.82 -1.99
N ILE A 27 6.42 -0.10 -2.12
CA ILE A 27 7.85 0.12 -1.88
C ILE A 27 8.55 0.27 -3.23
N TYR A 28 9.29 1.37 -3.41
CA TYR A 28 10.18 1.50 -4.55
C TYR A 28 11.26 0.43 -4.47
N PHE A 29 11.27 -0.47 -5.46
CA PHE A 29 12.17 -1.62 -5.49
C PHE A 29 13.52 -1.27 -6.12
N GLY A 30 13.57 -0.18 -6.89
CA GLY A 30 14.72 0.20 -7.71
C GLY A 30 14.45 0.00 -9.20
N GLU A 31 15.50 0.19 -9.98
CA GLU A 31 15.46 0.16 -11.44
C GLU A 31 15.92 -1.20 -11.98
N ARG A 32 15.29 -1.65 -13.07
CA ARG A 32 15.71 -2.81 -13.86
C ARG A 32 15.65 -2.41 -15.34
N ASP A 33 16.77 -2.54 -16.05
CA ASP A 33 16.88 -2.20 -17.48
C ASP A 33 16.36 -0.80 -17.84
N GLY A 34 16.64 0.21 -17.00
CA GLY A 34 16.17 1.58 -17.22
C GLY A 34 14.73 1.85 -16.72
N VAL A 35 14.02 0.85 -16.21
CA VAL A 35 12.62 0.97 -15.79
C VAL A 35 12.51 0.91 -14.26
N PRO A 36 11.94 1.94 -13.61
CA PRO A 36 11.71 1.93 -12.16
C PRO A 36 10.53 1.03 -11.78
N TYR A 37 10.69 0.21 -10.74
CA TYR A 37 9.66 -0.72 -10.26
C TYR A 37 9.21 -0.44 -8.83
N VAL A 38 7.94 -0.74 -8.55
CA VAL A 38 7.34 -0.67 -7.22
C VAL A 38 6.72 -2.00 -6.85
N ALA A 39 7.04 -2.48 -5.64
CA ALA A 39 6.38 -3.61 -5.02
C ALA A 39 5.13 -3.15 -4.25
N HIS A 40 3.96 -3.67 -4.57
CA HIS A 40 2.70 -3.23 -3.98
C HIS A 40 1.70 -4.37 -3.81
N LEU A 41 0.86 -4.28 -2.79
CA LEU A 41 -0.24 -5.22 -2.56
C LEU A 41 -1.44 -4.83 -3.42
N THR A 42 -1.88 -5.70 -4.30
CA THR A 42 -3.03 -5.48 -5.19
C THR A 42 -3.93 -6.71 -5.25
N CYS A 43 -5.21 -6.50 -5.59
CA CYS A 43 -6.16 -7.60 -5.78
C CYS A 43 -5.96 -8.21 -7.18
N ARG A 44 -5.91 -9.55 -7.28
CA ARG A 44 -5.80 -10.24 -8.59
C ARG A 44 -7.03 -10.04 -9.46
N ASP A 45 -8.20 -10.05 -8.82
CA ASP A 45 -9.48 -10.05 -9.50
C ASP A 45 -10.14 -8.67 -9.42
N ALA A 46 -9.94 -7.83 -10.44
CA ALA A 46 -10.82 -6.69 -10.69
C ALA A 46 -12.30 -7.10 -10.87
N ASP A 47 -12.56 -8.41 -11.07
CA ASP A 47 -13.87 -9.02 -11.27
C ASP A 47 -14.61 -9.40 -9.99
N THR A 48 -13.97 -9.36 -8.81
CA THR A 48 -14.73 -9.44 -7.55
C THR A 48 -15.43 -8.12 -7.29
N LYS A 49 -16.65 -7.99 -7.84
CA LYS A 49 -17.67 -7.00 -7.47
C LYS A 49 -17.55 -6.67 -5.99
N ILE A 50 -17.23 -5.40 -5.69
CA ILE A 50 -17.20 -4.77 -4.36
C ILE A 50 -16.62 -5.71 -3.28
N PRO A 51 -15.37 -5.48 -2.80
CA PRO A 51 -14.79 -6.32 -1.76
C PRO A 51 -15.83 -6.52 -0.65
N LEU A 52 -16.25 -7.75 -0.41
CA LEU A 52 -17.31 -8.04 0.56
C LEU A 52 -16.82 -7.50 1.91
N PHE A 53 -17.47 -6.46 2.44
CA PHE A 53 -17.04 -5.71 3.63
C PHE A 53 -15.59 -5.17 3.56
N GLY A 54 -15.07 -4.84 2.37
CA GLY A 54 -13.71 -4.32 2.22
C GLY A 54 -12.61 -5.38 2.15
N ARG A 55 -12.94 -6.67 1.97
CA ARG A 55 -11.98 -7.79 1.91
C ARG A 55 -11.89 -8.45 0.53
N ALA A 56 -10.68 -8.85 0.16
CA ALA A 56 -10.43 -9.70 -1.01
C ALA A 56 -9.47 -10.84 -0.62
N LEU A 57 -9.89 -12.09 -0.82
CA LEU A 57 -9.14 -13.28 -0.39
C LEU A 57 -7.98 -13.64 -1.32
N ARG A 58 -8.03 -13.19 -2.58
CA ARG A 58 -7.05 -13.45 -3.63
C ARG A 58 -6.36 -12.16 -4.05
N SER A 59 -5.55 -11.63 -3.16
CA SER A 59 -4.65 -10.52 -3.44
C SER A 59 -3.21 -11.00 -3.43
N GLU A 60 -2.29 -10.21 -3.97
CA GLU A 60 -0.87 -10.57 -4.02
C GLU A 60 0.01 -9.32 -3.97
N VAL A 61 1.27 -9.52 -3.59
CA VAL A 61 2.31 -8.51 -3.83
C VAL A 61 2.80 -8.67 -5.26
N LYS A 62 2.67 -7.61 -6.06
CA LYS A 62 3.21 -7.51 -7.43
C LYS A 62 4.39 -6.56 -7.48
N LEU A 63 5.25 -6.79 -8.46
CA LEU A 63 6.28 -5.86 -8.87
C LEU A 63 5.92 -5.28 -10.23
N ASP A 64 5.43 -4.05 -10.26
CA ASP A 64 4.99 -3.38 -11.48
C ASP A 64 5.81 -2.11 -11.74
N PRO A 65 5.97 -1.68 -13.00
CA PRO A 65 6.59 -0.39 -13.31
C PRO A 65 5.90 0.76 -12.57
N LEU A 66 6.70 1.66 -12.01
CA LEU A 66 6.28 2.84 -11.23
C LEU A 66 5.14 3.60 -11.92
N GLU A 67 5.23 3.79 -13.23
CA GLU A 67 4.27 4.54 -14.04
C GLU A 67 2.94 3.82 -14.26
N LEU A 68 2.91 2.47 -14.23
CA LEU A 68 1.66 1.71 -14.39
C LEU A 68 0.73 1.88 -13.19
N LEU A 69 1.27 2.20 -12.02
CA LEU A 69 0.47 2.44 -10.82
C LEU A 69 -0.17 3.84 -10.83
N GLY A 70 0.45 4.80 -11.51
CA GLY A 70 -0.11 6.14 -11.73
C GLY A 70 0.96 7.18 -12.02
N SER A 71 0.56 8.23 -12.74
CA SER A 71 1.46 9.34 -13.12
C SER A 71 1.70 10.36 -12.00
N LYS A 72 0.87 10.35 -10.96
CA LYS A 72 1.01 11.20 -9.78
C LYS A 72 1.37 10.34 -8.59
N TYR A 73 2.58 10.53 -8.08
CA TYR A 73 3.06 9.89 -6.86
C TYR A 73 4.00 10.83 -6.10
N LYS A 74 4.27 10.48 -4.83
CA LYS A 74 5.26 11.14 -3.98
C LYS A 74 5.93 10.11 -3.07
N VAL A 75 7.14 10.40 -2.60
CA VAL A 75 7.75 9.63 -1.50
C VAL A 75 7.00 9.97 -0.22
N ASN A 76 6.61 8.96 0.56
CA ASN A 76 5.94 9.15 1.83
C ASN A 76 6.44 8.16 2.89
N ASN A 77 7.64 8.40 3.40
CA ASN A 77 8.22 7.63 4.50
C ASN A 77 7.66 8.09 5.86
N MET A 78 6.34 7.99 6.04
CA MET A 78 5.60 8.67 7.10
C MET A 78 5.99 8.29 8.54
N LEU A 79 6.65 7.15 8.75
CA LEU A 79 7.02 6.68 10.10
C LEU A 79 8.51 6.85 10.42
N ASP A 80 9.35 7.37 9.52
CA ASP A 80 10.80 7.52 9.74
C ASP A 80 11.14 8.27 11.04
N GLY A 81 10.30 9.21 11.47
CA GLY A 81 10.47 9.94 12.74
C GLY A 81 10.22 9.12 14.02
N SER A 82 9.64 7.92 13.90
CA SER A 82 9.27 7.06 15.04
C SER A 82 9.74 5.61 14.91
N HIS A 83 10.04 5.16 13.69
CA HIS A 83 10.50 3.80 13.38
C HIS A 83 11.65 3.91 12.39
N SER A 84 12.80 3.34 12.72
CA SER A 84 13.91 3.27 11.77
C SER A 84 13.54 2.38 10.58
N PRO A 85 13.85 2.79 9.33
CA PRO A 85 13.68 1.92 8.18
C PRO A 85 14.59 0.70 8.28
N ARG A 86 14.09 -0.45 7.85
CA ARG A 86 14.86 -1.69 7.73
C ARG A 86 15.76 -1.62 6.50
N ASP A 87 16.89 -2.30 6.57
CA ASP A 87 17.85 -2.34 5.46
C ASP A 87 17.21 -2.92 4.19
N PHE A 88 17.28 -2.18 3.10
CA PHE A 88 16.60 -2.57 1.88
C PHE A 88 17.16 -3.86 1.29
N HIS A 89 18.49 -3.97 1.20
CA HIS A 89 19.14 -5.06 0.47
C HIS A 89 19.09 -6.40 1.21
N SER A 90 19.24 -6.38 2.53
CA SER A 90 19.33 -7.59 3.36
C SER A 90 18.00 -8.01 3.98
N VAL A 91 17.01 -7.10 4.11
CA VAL A 91 15.73 -7.40 4.77
C VAL A 91 14.54 -7.16 3.87
N VAL A 92 14.38 -5.94 3.34
CA VAL A 92 13.14 -5.56 2.63
C VAL A 92 13.00 -6.26 1.29
N LYS A 93 14.05 -6.23 0.46
CA LYS A 93 14.06 -6.84 -0.87
C LYS A 93 13.83 -8.36 -0.80
N PRO A 94 14.55 -9.13 0.03
CA PRO A 94 14.27 -10.56 0.19
C PRO A 94 12.84 -10.84 0.67
N ALA A 95 12.30 -10.03 1.59
CA ALA A 95 10.92 -10.19 2.06
C ALA A 95 9.89 -9.91 0.95
N ILE A 96 10.13 -8.93 0.08
CA ILE A 96 9.30 -8.68 -1.10
C ILE A 96 9.37 -9.87 -2.05
N GLU A 97 10.58 -10.31 -2.39
CA GLU A 97 10.82 -11.42 -3.33
C GLU A 97 10.19 -12.72 -2.85
N ASP A 98 10.25 -13.01 -1.54
CA ASP A 98 9.60 -14.16 -0.90
C ASP A 98 8.07 -14.11 -1.03
N MET A 99 7.46 -12.91 -1.03
CA MET A 99 6.01 -12.75 -1.14
C MET A 99 5.47 -12.79 -2.58
N LEU A 100 6.33 -12.63 -3.60
CA LEU A 100 5.86 -12.59 -5.00
C LEU A 100 5.15 -13.90 -5.39
N GLY A 101 3.99 -13.76 -6.03
CA GLY A 101 3.17 -14.88 -6.50
C GLY A 101 2.36 -15.61 -5.41
N ARG A 102 2.52 -15.24 -4.13
CA ARG A 102 1.72 -15.79 -3.03
C ARG A 102 0.39 -15.08 -2.87
N ASP A 103 -0.65 -15.85 -2.59
CA ASP A 103 -1.94 -15.30 -2.21
C ASP A 103 -1.89 -14.75 -0.80
N VAL A 104 -2.37 -13.52 -0.64
CA VAL A 104 -2.56 -12.84 0.64
C VAL A 104 -3.96 -12.25 0.69
N THR A 105 -4.53 -12.19 1.88
CA THR A 105 -5.84 -11.55 2.07
C THR A 105 -5.65 -10.04 2.18
N PHE A 106 -6.26 -9.29 1.27
CA PHE A 106 -6.46 -7.86 1.43
C PHE A 106 -7.63 -7.60 2.36
N ASP A 107 -7.44 -6.64 3.27
CA ASP A 107 -8.48 -6.12 4.15
C ASP A 107 -8.29 -4.61 4.27
N ILE A 108 -9.31 -3.82 3.90
CA ILE A 108 -9.19 -2.37 3.91
C ILE A 108 -8.78 -1.82 5.28
N LEU A 109 -9.25 -2.41 6.38
CA LEU A 109 -9.01 -1.96 7.75
C LEU A 109 -7.72 -2.54 8.35
N PHE A 110 -7.38 -3.80 8.01
CA PHE A 110 -6.33 -4.53 8.72
C PHE A 110 -5.16 -4.99 7.85
N HIS A 111 -5.28 -4.95 6.51
CA HIS A 111 -4.26 -5.42 5.57
C HIS A 111 -4.44 -4.81 4.17
N ASN A 112 -4.32 -3.49 4.09
CA ASN A 112 -4.33 -2.77 2.81
C ASN A 112 -2.89 -2.54 2.29
N SER A 113 -2.75 -1.76 1.20
CA SER A 113 -1.44 -1.49 0.60
C SER A 113 -0.51 -0.65 1.49
N GLU A 114 -1.04 0.27 2.29
CA GLU A 114 -0.24 1.05 3.26
C GLU A 114 0.30 0.15 4.38
N HIS A 115 -0.55 -0.74 4.92
CA HIS A 115 -0.14 -1.74 5.90
C HIS A 115 0.98 -2.64 5.39
N GLN A 116 0.91 -3.06 4.13
CA GLN A 116 1.95 -3.89 3.54
C GLN A 116 3.25 -3.11 3.33
N ALA A 117 3.16 -1.86 2.85
CA ALA A 117 4.33 -1.00 2.66
C ALA A 117 5.03 -0.68 3.99
N THR A 118 4.29 -0.35 5.04
CA THR A 118 4.86 -0.10 6.37
C THR A 118 5.45 -1.37 6.99
N LEU A 119 4.81 -2.53 6.78
CA LEU A 119 5.37 -3.82 7.21
C LEU A 119 6.70 -4.08 6.52
N PHE A 120 6.82 -3.80 5.22
CA PHE A 120 8.08 -3.91 4.49
C PHE A 120 9.13 -2.91 4.99
N ARG A 121 8.84 -1.62 5.02
CA ARG A 121 9.86 -0.61 5.38
C ARG A 121 10.25 -0.67 6.86
N TYR A 122 9.31 -0.84 7.77
CA TYR A 122 9.53 -0.65 9.21
C TYR A 122 9.39 -1.93 10.04
N GLY A 123 8.84 -3.02 9.47
CA GLY A 123 8.53 -4.22 10.24
C GLY A 123 7.28 -4.11 11.11
N VAL A 124 6.51 -3.02 10.98
CA VAL A 124 5.25 -2.81 11.69
C VAL A 124 4.11 -2.60 10.72
N LYS A 125 2.95 -3.19 11.01
CA LYS A 125 1.78 -3.13 10.13
C LYS A 125 0.88 -1.96 10.55
N LYS A 126 1.08 -0.78 9.96
CA LYS A 126 0.32 0.45 10.27
C LYS A 126 -0.23 1.13 9.02
N SER A 127 -1.32 1.88 9.19
CA SER A 127 -1.97 2.62 8.10
C SER A 127 -2.56 3.92 8.64
N GLN A 128 -1.89 5.05 8.34
CA GLN A 128 -2.37 6.37 8.76
C GLN A 128 -3.68 6.71 8.05
N GLN A 129 -3.90 6.24 6.81
CA GLN A 129 -5.16 6.49 6.13
C GLN A 129 -6.33 5.87 6.91
N ILE A 130 -6.15 4.69 7.50
CA ILE A 130 -7.21 4.04 8.28
C ILE A 130 -7.36 4.72 9.63
N GLU A 131 -6.28 5.09 10.30
CA GLU A 131 -6.37 5.88 11.54
C GLU A 131 -7.19 7.17 11.34
N LEU A 132 -6.97 7.89 10.24
CA LEU A 132 -7.70 9.13 9.91
C LEU A 132 -9.14 8.90 9.44
N VAL A 133 -9.34 7.90 8.58
CA VAL A 133 -10.64 7.63 7.98
C VAL A 133 -11.56 6.95 9.00
N TYR A 134 -11.05 6.12 9.90
CA TYR A 134 -11.84 5.43 10.93
C TYR A 134 -12.74 6.40 11.71
N GLU A 135 -12.22 7.55 12.15
CA GLU A 135 -13.04 8.57 12.84
C GLU A 135 -14.21 9.09 11.98
N HIS A 136 -14.06 9.12 10.66
CA HIS A 136 -15.05 9.62 9.71
C HIS A 136 -16.06 8.55 9.24
N ILE A 137 -15.64 7.29 9.06
CA ILE A 137 -16.53 6.18 8.63
C ILE A 137 -17.24 5.48 9.79
N MET A 138 -16.68 5.50 10.99
CA MET A 138 -17.27 4.82 12.15
C MET A 138 -18.71 5.23 12.46
N PRO A 139 -19.12 6.50 12.39
CA PRO A 139 -20.52 6.89 12.59
C PRO A 139 -21.46 6.25 11.56
N SER A 140 -21.05 6.22 10.29
CA SER A 140 -21.84 5.65 9.19
C SER A 140 -21.94 4.12 9.28
N TRP A 141 -20.86 3.45 9.66
CA TRP A 141 -20.84 1.99 9.83
C TRP A 141 -21.61 1.56 11.07
N LYS A 142 -21.44 2.28 12.20
CA LYS A 142 -22.21 2.05 13.43
C LYS A 142 -23.71 2.11 13.15
N LYS A 143 -24.15 3.11 12.39
CA LYS A 143 -25.55 3.23 11.94
C LYS A 143 -26.01 2.04 11.10
N LEU A 144 -25.20 1.54 10.16
CA LEU A 144 -25.55 0.38 9.34
C LEU A 144 -25.65 -0.93 10.15
N PHE A 145 -24.78 -1.12 11.14
CA PHE A 145 -24.86 -2.23 12.09
C PHE A 145 -26.10 -2.14 13.00
N GLU A 146 -26.39 -0.95 13.53
CA GLU A 146 -27.59 -0.68 14.33
C GLU A 146 -28.88 -0.93 13.52
N GLU A 147 -28.87 -0.56 12.23
CA GLU A 147 -29.98 -0.77 11.31
C GLU A 147 -30.06 -2.20 10.74
N LYS A 148 -29.12 -3.10 11.08
CA LYS A 148 -29.00 -4.48 10.55
C LYS A 148 -29.00 -4.56 9.01
N LYS A 149 -28.35 -3.59 8.34
CA LYS A 149 -28.28 -3.50 6.87
C LYS A 149 -26.98 -4.06 6.27
N LEU A 150 -26.17 -4.72 7.09
CA LEU A 150 -24.92 -5.41 6.75
C LEU A 150 -24.98 -6.84 7.27
#